data_AF-A0AA51NA13-F1
#
_entry.id   AF-A0AA51NA13-F1
#
_cell.length_a   1.000
_cell.length_b   1.000
_cell.length_c   1.000
_cell.angle_alpha   90.00
_cell.angle_beta   90.00
_cell.angle_gamma   90.00
#
_symmetry.space_group_name_H-M   'P 1'
#
loop_
_entity.id
_entity.type
_entity.pdbx_description
1 polymer ?
#
loop_
_entity_poly.entity_id
_entity_poly.type
_entity_poly.pdbx_seq_one_letter_code
_entity_poly.pdbx_strand_id
1 'polypeptide(L)'
;MAEREFIQSGTTGPRLKYVFKIFNSYTSAWVISALLLTAVYGYFFQYEFLQESGPIQLALTLGSEFILALLITGLITLYIYDKRQTDTPIQRVFPVVIWGRKFLVKVGPLLRQYLFSNDQEETPYNRITRNWIYATSAGVSNTIGFGSQIDMDKVGTTLIMPATFTNTKTKTGDETGHFYKKVIGEHTGVQTYTLNHFVHISAMSYGALSYNAHAALNKGAKMAGILHNTGEGSLAPCHEYGGADLVFQIGTAKYGIRNEDGDLDDDLLKDMANHPQVKMFEIKLAQGAKPGKGGMLLKEKITAEIAQIRKIPMGKDAYAPARHKEFSDVAGLFDFIDKVRKITNKPVGIKMVIGHTVEIEDIAKMMKDQPGRGPDYIVIDGGDGGTGASPHVLSSYAGLPMKQALAVADWALRNNGVRDKVVLFASGKIATTIDIAVAMALGADAVYIARGFMLSLGCIQALECHTNACPTGIATQNKRLQKALDIEAAAKRIATYADALYKETQMLAESCGYNSPNQITADDIMVVTSPGHLDYLSELQGISAFEASQERRLAKERNMSVGEMKMRREQV
;
A
#
# COMPACT_ATOMS: atom_id res chain seq x y z
N MET A 1 -7.61 47.44 10.92
CA MET A 1 -8.57 47.30 12.04
C MET A 1 -9.97 47.27 11.46
N ALA A 2 -10.49 46.08 11.12
CA ALA A 2 -11.90 45.75 10.85
C ALA A 2 -11.95 44.39 10.11
N GLU A 3 -11.49 43.29 10.72
CA GLU A 3 -11.76 41.92 10.21
C GLU A 3 -11.31 40.83 11.20
N ARG A 4 -11.68 40.97 12.48
CA ARG A 4 -11.51 39.90 13.49
C ARG A 4 -12.69 39.84 14.47
N GLU A 5 -13.91 40.02 13.97
CA GLU A 5 -15.14 39.87 14.77
C GLU A 5 -16.22 39.05 14.07
N PHE A 6 -15.84 38.01 13.34
CA PHE A 6 -16.78 36.98 12.92
C PHE A 6 -16.18 35.62 13.23
N ILE A 7 -16.99 34.73 13.82
CA ILE A 7 -16.65 33.42 14.40
C ILE A 7 -16.28 33.46 15.90
N GLN A 8 -17.17 34.03 16.73
CA GLN A 8 -17.25 33.61 18.13
C GLN A 8 -18.67 33.62 18.73
N SER A 9 -19.69 33.50 17.89
CA SER A 9 -21.07 33.33 18.35
C SER A 9 -21.77 32.25 17.53
N GLY A 10 -22.03 31.10 18.14
CA GLY A 10 -23.07 30.21 17.62
C GLY A 10 -22.79 28.71 17.52
N THR A 11 -22.00 28.09 18.39
CA THR A 11 -22.09 26.63 18.64
C THR A 11 -21.70 26.25 20.07
N THR A 12 -22.24 26.95 21.07
CA THR A 12 -22.35 26.30 22.39
C THR A 12 -23.47 25.28 22.27
N GLY A 13 -23.13 24.02 21.98
CA GLY A 13 -24.02 22.89 22.25
C GLY A 13 -24.58 23.02 23.68
N PRO A 14 -25.82 22.56 23.94
CA PRO A 14 -26.49 22.81 25.20
C PRO A 14 -25.57 22.42 26.36
N ARG A 15 -25.15 23.42 27.14
CA ARG A 15 -24.26 23.17 28.28
C ARG A 15 -25.00 22.20 29.20
N LEU A 16 -24.36 21.10 29.60
CA LEU A 16 -24.94 20.05 30.45
C LEU A 16 -25.64 20.62 31.71
N LYS A 17 -25.18 21.77 32.21
CA LYS A 17 -25.83 22.53 33.29
C LYS A 17 -27.28 22.94 33.01
N TYR A 18 -27.65 23.21 31.75
CA TYR A 18 -29.03 23.53 31.36
C TYR A 18 -29.89 22.26 31.22
N VAL A 19 -29.31 21.15 30.75
CA VAL A 19 -29.99 19.85 30.71
C VAL A 19 -30.25 19.32 32.13
N PHE A 20 -29.29 19.47 33.05
CA PHE A 20 -29.51 19.14 34.46
C PHE A 20 -30.40 20.14 35.21
N LYS A 21 -30.53 21.39 34.74
CA LYS A 21 -31.52 22.35 35.28
C LYS A 21 -32.96 22.00 34.90
N ILE A 22 -33.17 21.29 33.78
CA ILE A 22 -34.49 20.74 33.41
C ILE A 22 -34.87 19.61 34.36
N PHE A 23 -33.88 18.87 34.90
CA PHE A 23 -34.08 17.95 36.02
C PHE A 23 -34.10 18.72 37.36
N ASN A 24 -35.13 19.53 37.58
CA ASN A 24 -35.43 20.09 38.91
C ASN A 24 -35.74 18.95 39.91
N SER A 25 -35.69 19.23 41.22
CA SER A 25 -36.10 18.29 42.29
C SER A 25 -37.48 17.67 42.04
N TYR A 26 -38.38 18.42 41.38
CA TYR A 26 -39.69 17.96 40.93
C TYR A 26 -39.65 16.86 39.88
N THR A 27 -38.69 16.86 38.96
CA THR A 27 -38.49 15.80 37.95
C THR A 27 -37.89 14.55 38.57
N SER A 28 -36.98 14.71 39.53
CA SER A 28 -36.45 13.58 40.32
C SER A 28 -37.55 12.98 41.20
N ALA A 29 -38.35 13.82 41.85
CA ALA A 29 -39.54 13.41 42.59
C ALA A 29 -40.56 12.76 41.67
N TRP A 30 -40.81 13.29 40.47
CA TRP A 30 -41.71 12.68 39.48
C TRP A 30 -41.21 11.32 39.01
N VAL A 31 -39.90 11.15 38.77
CA VAL A 31 -39.34 9.85 38.37
C VAL A 31 -39.41 8.85 39.52
N ILE A 32 -39.10 9.27 40.76
CA ILE A 32 -39.20 8.41 41.95
C ILE A 32 -40.67 8.07 42.26
N SER A 33 -41.56 9.04 42.18
CA SER A 33 -43.00 8.86 42.36
C SER A 33 -43.60 8.04 41.25
N ALA A 34 -43.17 8.20 40.00
CA ALA A 34 -43.58 7.35 38.89
C ALA A 34 -43.04 5.93 39.09
N LEU A 35 -41.78 5.73 39.48
CA LEU A 35 -41.25 4.40 39.78
C LEU A 35 -41.98 3.74 40.95
N LEU A 36 -42.31 4.48 42.00
CA LEU A 36 -43.10 4.00 43.14
C LEU A 36 -44.55 3.72 42.74
N LEU A 37 -45.18 4.58 41.95
CA LEU A 37 -46.53 4.35 41.43
C LEU A 37 -46.56 3.17 40.48
N THR A 38 -45.57 2.99 39.60
CA THR A 38 -45.48 1.84 38.71
C THR A 38 -45.15 0.56 39.48
N ALA A 39 -44.35 0.63 40.55
CA ALA A 39 -44.09 -0.51 41.44
C ALA A 39 -45.33 -0.88 42.28
N VAL A 40 -46.06 0.10 42.81
CA VAL A 40 -47.30 -0.11 43.58
C VAL A 40 -48.44 -0.54 42.67
N TYR A 41 -48.62 0.11 41.53
CA TYR A 41 -49.59 -0.26 40.50
C TYR A 41 -49.25 -1.64 39.94
N GLY A 42 -47.98 -1.94 39.64
CA GLY A 42 -47.51 -3.26 39.24
C GLY A 42 -47.74 -4.33 40.31
N TYR A 43 -47.54 -4.01 41.59
CA TYR A 43 -47.80 -4.92 42.72
C TYR A 43 -49.29 -5.20 42.93
N PHE A 44 -50.17 -4.20 42.76
CA PHE A 44 -51.62 -4.35 42.89
C PHE A 44 -52.27 -4.96 41.65
N PHE A 45 -51.85 -4.58 40.43
CA PHE A 45 -52.35 -5.15 39.16
C PHE A 45 -51.72 -6.48 38.79
N GLN A 46 -50.59 -6.89 39.40
CA GLN A 46 -50.07 -8.25 39.24
C GLN A 46 -51.14 -9.28 39.59
N TYR A 47 -51.96 -9.02 40.61
CA TYR A 47 -52.95 -10.00 41.09
C TYR A 47 -54.13 -10.20 40.14
N GLU A 48 -54.59 -9.15 39.45
CA GLU A 48 -55.64 -9.25 38.42
C GLU A 48 -55.08 -9.73 37.06
N PHE A 49 -53.87 -9.27 36.67
CA PHE A 49 -53.23 -9.68 35.41
C PHE A 49 -52.81 -11.16 35.43
N LEU A 50 -52.42 -11.70 36.59
CA LEU A 50 -52.07 -13.10 36.79
C LEU A 50 -53.26 -14.07 36.63
N GLN A 51 -54.51 -13.60 36.73
CA GLN A 51 -55.70 -14.44 36.60
C GLN A 51 -56.17 -14.62 35.15
N GLU A 52 -55.93 -13.65 34.25
CA GLU A 52 -56.36 -13.72 32.84
C GLU A 52 -55.21 -14.05 31.86
N SER A 53 -53.96 -13.84 32.27
CA SER A 53 -52.79 -14.01 31.40
C SER A 53 -52.23 -15.42 31.51
N GLY A 54 -52.35 -16.21 30.43
CA GLY A 54 -51.75 -17.55 30.38
C GLY A 54 -50.23 -17.56 30.71
N PRO A 55 -49.66 -18.72 31.08
CA PRO A 55 -48.30 -18.84 31.62
C PRO A 55 -47.20 -18.24 30.72
N ILE A 56 -47.44 -18.17 29.41
CA ILE A 56 -46.53 -17.58 28.42
C ILE A 56 -46.40 -16.06 28.62
N GLN A 57 -47.51 -15.36 28.86
CA GLN A 57 -47.52 -13.90 29.02
C GLN A 57 -46.82 -13.48 30.32
N LEU A 58 -47.01 -14.26 31.39
CA LEU A 58 -46.29 -14.09 32.65
C LEU A 58 -44.78 -14.29 32.47
N ALA A 59 -44.38 -15.34 31.76
CA ALA A 59 -42.97 -15.61 31.46
C ALA A 59 -42.32 -14.49 30.62
N LEU A 60 -43.04 -13.93 29.64
CA LEU A 60 -42.56 -12.79 28.83
C LEU A 60 -42.39 -11.53 29.68
N THR A 61 -43.31 -11.26 30.60
CA THR A 61 -43.28 -10.08 31.47
C THR A 61 -42.11 -10.17 32.45
N LEU A 62 -42.00 -11.30 33.18
CA LEU A 62 -40.87 -11.56 34.08
C LEU A 62 -39.53 -11.58 33.35
N GLY A 63 -39.49 -12.15 32.13
CA GLY A 63 -38.30 -12.12 31.28
C GLY A 63 -37.89 -10.70 30.91
N SER A 64 -38.83 -9.83 30.57
CA SER A 64 -38.56 -8.43 30.23
C SER A 64 -38.05 -7.63 31.44
N GLU A 65 -38.62 -7.84 32.63
CA GLU A 65 -38.16 -7.22 33.88
C GLU A 65 -36.76 -7.68 34.26
N PHE A 66 -36.48 -8.98 34.11
CA PHE A 66 -35.15 -9.54 34.35
C PHE A 66 -34.09 -8.96 33.39
N ILE A 67 -34.41 -8.84 32.10
CA ILE A 67 -33.53 -8.22 31.11
C ILE A 67 -33.27 -6.75 31.46
N LEU A 68 -34.30 -6.01 31.88
CA LEU A 68 -34.17 -4.62 32.29
C LEU A 68 -33.29 -4.47 33.54
N ALA A 69 -33.49 -5.33 34.55
CA ALA A 69 -32.68 -5.36 35.77
C ALA A 69 -31.20 -5.69 35.47
N LEU A 70 -30.94 -6.64 34.58
CA LEU A 70 -29.59 -6.94 34.10
C LEU A 70 -28.96 -5.75 33.38
N LEU A 71 -29.72 -5.06 32.52
CA LEU A 71 -29.22 -3.89 31.78
C LEU A 71 -28.87 -2.75 32.73
N ILE A 72 -29.73 -2.43 33.70
CA ILE A 72 -29.47 -1.40 34.72
C ILE A 72 -28.24 -1.76 35.55
N THR A 73 -28.17 -3.01 36.03
CA THR A 73 -27.02 -3.49 36.82
C THR A 73 -25.73 -3.42 36.02
N GLY A 74 -25.76 -3.79 34.74
CA GLY A 74 -24.64 -3.68 33.81
C GLY A 74 -24.19 -2.24 33.62
N LEU A 75 -25.11 -1.30 33.44
CA LEU A 75 -24.81 0.13 33.31
C LEU A 75 -24.21 0.72 34.59
N ILE A 76 -24.72 0.36 35.78
CA ILE A 76 -24.17 0.79 37.07
C ILE A 76 -22.75 0.24 37.25
N THR A 77 -22.55 -1.04 36.96
CA THR A 77 -21.24 -1.68 37.04
C THR A 77 -20.24 -1.01 36.10
N LEU A 78 -20.66 -0.75 34.86
CA LEU A 78 -19.85 -0.04 33.87
C LEU A 78 -19.54 1.40 34.30
N TYR A 79 -20.51 2.10 34.89
CA TYR A 79 -20.32 3.45 35.44
C TYR A 79 -19.28 3.47 36.56
N ILE A 80 -19.35 2.52 37.51
CA ILE A 80 -18.39 2.40 38.60
C ILE A 80 -16.99 2.08 38.05
N TYR A 81 -16.90 1.16 37.10
CA TYR A 81 -15.65 0.83 36.41
C TYR A 81 -15.04 2.06 35.72
N ASP A 82 -15.84 2.80 34.93
CA ASP A 82 -15.41 3.99 34.19
C ASP A 82 -14.99 5.14 35.11
N LYS A 83 -15.63 5.30 36.27
CA LYS A 83 -15.25 6.29 37.28
C LYS A 83 -13.96 5.93 38.02
N ARG A 84 -13.70 4.64 38.23
CA ARG A 84 -12.53 4.16 38.97
C ARG A 84 -11.26 4.03 38.12
N GLN A 85 -11.39 3.77 36.82
CA GLN A 85 -10.20 3.67 35.94
C GLN A 85 -9.41 4.98 35.89
N THR A 86 -8.09 4.87 35.67
CA THR A 86 -7.11 5.97 35.70
C THR A 86 -6.53 6.35 34.35
N ASP A 87 -6.72 5.54 33.33
CA ASP A 87 -5.95 5.62 32.08
C ASP A 87 -6.50 6.68 31.13
N THR A 88 -7.82 6.88 31.12
CA THR A 88 -8.48 7.84 30.21
C THR A 88 -9.32 8.86 30.98
N PRO A 89 -8.85 10.12 31.11
CA PRO A 89 -9.58 11.18 31.80
C PRO A 89 -10.99 11.39 31.26
N ILE A 90 -11.17 11.31 29.94
CA ILE A 90 -12.47 11.50 29.30
C ILE A 90 -13.50 10.41 29.67
N GLN A 91 -13.07 9.17 29.84
CA GLN A 91 -13.92 8.05 30.27
C GLN A 91 -14.37 8.21 31.71
N ARG A 92 -13.53 8.83 32.56
CA ARG A 92 -13.89 9.18 33.94
C ARG A 92 -14.87 10.35 34.02
N VAL A 93 -14.73 11.35 33.15
CA VAL A 93 -15.64 12.52 33.12
C VAL A 93 -17.02 12.12 32.57
N PHE A 94 -17.06 11.32 31.50
CA PHE A 94 -18.29 10.88 30.83
C PHE A 94 -18.43 9.34 30.86
N PRO A 95 -18.64 8.74 32.04
CA PRO A 95 -18.80 7.29 32.18
C PRO A 95 -20.03 6.81 31.41
N VAL A 96 -19.98 5.57 30.90
CA VAL A 96 -21.01 4.95 30.06
C VAL A 96 -21.15 5.61 28.68
N VAL A 97 -21.35 6.93 28.61
CA VAL A 97 -21.53 7.70 27.36
C VAL A 97 -20.31 7.57 26.43
N ILE A 98 -19.11 7.51 26.99
CA ILE A 98 -17.88 7.35 26.21
C ILE A 98 -17.87 6.06 25.38
N TRP A 99 -18.59 5.01 25.77
CA TRP A 99 -18.66 3.76 25.02
C TRP A 99 -19.41 3.93 23.70
N GLY A 100 -20.44 4.79 23.66
CA GLY A 100 -21.08 5.21 22.41
C GLY A 100 -20.08 5.92 21.49
N ARG A 101 -19.25 6.83 22.03
CA ARG A 101 -18.17 7.45 21.26
C ARG A 101 -17.15 6.42 20.77
N LYS A 102 -16.69 5.50 21.62
CA LYS A 102 -15.73 4.44 21.24
C LYS A 102 -16.30 3.58 20.11
N PHE A 103 -17.58 3.22 20.19
CA PHE A 103 -18.28 2.50 19.14
C PHE A 103 -18.33 3.31 17.84
N LEU A 104 -18.80 4.57 17.87
CA LEU A 104 -18.85 5.43 16.69
C LEU A 104 -17.48 5.74 16.10
N VAL A 105 -16.43 5.87 16.92
CA VAL A 105 -15.05 6.02 16.44
C VAL A 105 -14.56 4.75 15.76
N LYS A 106 -14.93 3.57 16.28
CA LYS A 106 -14.56 2.27 15.70
C LYS A 106 -15.30 1.99 14.39
N VAL A 107 -16.60 2.27 14.32
CA VAL A 107 -17.44 2.02 13.13
C VAL A 107 -17.36 3.19 12.12
N GLY A 108 -16.97 4.38 12.58
CA GLY A 108 -16.91 5.60 11.78
C GLY A 108 -16.11 5.50 10.48
N PRO A 109 -14.90 4.90 10.44
CA PRO A 109 -14.18 4.67 9.19
C PRO A 109 -14.98 3.86 8.17
N LEU A 110 -15.67 2.80 8.61
CA LEU A 110 -16.52 1.98 7.75
C LEU A 110 -17.71 2.78 7.23
N LEU A 111 -18.41 3.52 8.10
CA LEU A 111 -19.56 4.34 7.66
C LEU A 111 -19.12 5.44 6.69
N ARG A 112 -17.98 6.10 6.91
CA ARG A 112 -17.46 7.11 5.98
C ARG A 112 -17.22 6.53 4.59
N GLN A 113 -16.58 5.36 4.53
CA GLN A 113 -16.29 4.67 3.27
C GLN A 113 -17.55 4.31 2.45
N TYR A 114 -18.69 4.03 3.09
CA TYR A 114 -19.89 3.58 2.39
C TYR A 114 -21.03 4.61 2.28
N LEU A 115 -21.12 5.56 3.23
CA LEU A 115 -22.27 6.46 3.35
C LEU A 115 -21.92 7.95 3.19
N PHE A 116 -20.65 8.37 3.38
CA PHE A 116 -20.33 9.80 3.52
C PHE A 116 -19.24 10.33 2.58
N SER A 117 -18.23 9.52 2.22
CA SER A 117 -17.16 9.96 1.33
C SER A 117 -17.67 10.07 -0.11
N ASN A 118 -17.29 11.14 -0.80
CA ASN A 118 -17.49 11.20 -2.25
C ASN A 118 -16.56 10.19 -2.95
N ASP A 119 -16.92 9.74 -4.15
CA ASP A 119 -16.24 8.64 -4.84
C ASP A 119 -14.75 8.92 -5.17
N GLN A 120 -14.34 10.20 -5.17
CA GLN A 120 -12.97 10.66 -5.42
C GLN A 120 -12.15 11.01 -4.16
N GLU A 121 -12.73 10.98 -2.94
CA GLU A 121 -12.09 11.49 -1.72
C GLU A 121 -11.31 10.43 -0.93
N GLU A 122 -11.57 9.15 -1.16
CA GLU A 122 -10.98 8.10 -0.34
C GLU A 122 -9.49 7.90 -0.58
N THR A 123 -8.77 7.58 0.49
CA THR A 123 -7.34 7.25 0.45
C THR A 123 -7.11 5.87 1.08
N PRO A 124 -6.06 5.12 0.69
CA PRO A 124 -5.09 5.43 -0.36
C PRO A 124 -5.62 5.44 -1.80
N TYR A 125 -6.57 4.57 -2.15
CA TYR A 125 -7.27 4.59 -3.44
C TYR A 125 -8.71 5.06 -3.27
N ASN A 126 -9.16 5.85 -4.25
CA ASN A 126 -10.53 6.32 -4.32
C ASN A 126 -11.48 5.20 -4.79
N ARG A 127 -12.80 5.42 -4.65
CA ARG A 127 -13.80 4.40 -4.94
C ARG A 127 -13.85 4.05 -6.43
N ILE A 128 -13.67 5.04 -7.31
CA ILE A 128 -13.63 4.84 -8.77
C ILE A 128 -12.52 3.84 -9.13
N THR A 129 -11.30 4.07 -8.65
CA THR A 129 -10.16 3.17 -8.89
C THR A 129 -10.40 1.79 -8.31
N ARG A 130 -10.93 1.68 -7.08
CA ARG A 130 -11.22 0.37 -6.46
C ARG A 130 -12.27 -0.41 -7.24
N ASN A 131 -13.38 0.25 -7.59
CA ASN A 131 -14.46 -0.35 -8.37
C ASN A 131 -13.98 -0.79 -9.75
N TRP A 132 -13.16 0.03 -10.42
CA TRP A 132 -12.53 -0.34 -11.68
C TRP A 132 -11.69 -1.60 -11.53
N ILE A 133 -10.81 -1.70 -10.52
CA ILE A 133 -10.02 -2.91 -10.27
C ILE A 133 -10.91 -4.13 -9.98
N TYR A 134 -11.96 -3.97 -9.16
CA TYR A 134 -12.88 -5.06 -8.84
C TYR A 134 -13.63 -5.56 -10.08
N ALA A 135 -14.18 -4.66 -10.90
CA ALA A 135 -14.86 -4.99 -12.13
C ALA A 135 -13.92 -5.66 -13.15
N THR A 136 -12.77 -5.02 -13.40
CA THR A 136 -11.73 -5.52 -14.31
C THR A 136 -11.27 -6.91 -13.92
N SER A 137 -10.92 -7.12 -12.65
CA SER A 137 -10.47 -8.42 -12.15
C SER A 137 -11.56 -9.49 -12.20
N ALA A 138 -12.84 -9.12 -12.16
CA ALA A 138 -13.95 -10.05 -12.32
C ALA A 138 -14.26 -10.37 -13.80
N GLY A 139 -13.56 -9.75 -14.75
CA GLY A 139 -13.83 -9.89 -16.18
C GLY A 139 -15.09 -9.16 -16.65
N VAL A 140 -15.59 -8.21 -15.84
CA VAL A 140 -16.70 -7.34 -16.23
C VAL A 140 -16.14 -6.27 -17.18
N SER A 141 -16.86 -5.99 -18.27
CA SER A 141 -16.45 -4.96 -19.23
C SER A 141 -16.31 -3.59 -18.53
N ASN A 142 -15.18 -2.93 -18.75
CA ASN A 142 -14.91 -1.57 -18.30
C ASN A 142 -15.49 -0.49 -19.23
N THR A 143 -16.34 -0.89 -20.19
CA THR A 143 -17.00 0.07 -21.08
C THR A 143 -18.02 0.89 -20.28
N ILE A 144 -17.79 2.20 -20.18
CA ILE A 144 -18.71 3.13 -19.52
C ILE A 144 -19.56 3.89 -20.55
N GLY A 145 -20.80 4.18 -20.20
CA GLY A 145 -21.66 5.11 -20.94
C GLY A 145 -21.61 6.52 -20.31
N PHE A 146 -22.12 7.52 -21.03
CA PHE A 146 -22.33 8.90 -20.55
C PHE A 146 -21.07 9.78 -20.32
N GLY A 147 -19.86 9.25 -20.54
CA GLY A 147 -18.61 10.02 -20.53
C GLY A 147 -17.78 9.89 -19.24
N SER A 148 -16.73 10.70 -19.12
CA SER A 148 -15.79 10.67 -17.99
C SER A 148 -16.44 11.12 -16.68
N GLN A 149 -16.17 10.40 -15.60
CA GLN A 149 -16.49 10.80 -14.22
C GLN A 149 -15.30 11.48 -13.51
N ILE A 150 -14.16 11.61 -14.21
CA ILE A 150 -12.97 12.28 -13.70
C ILE A 150 -13.12 13.78 -13.97
N ASP A 151 -12.80 14.58 -12.95
CA ASP A 151 -12.69 16.03 -13.10
C ASP A 151 -11.40 16.35 -13.87
N MET A 152 -11.56 16.69 -15.15
CA MET A 152 -10.46 16.95 -16.07
C MET A 152 -9.77 18.31 -15.81
N ASP A 153 -10.38 19.21 -15.05
CA ASP A 153 -9.83 20.53 -14.69
C ASP A 153 -9.24 20.56 -13.28
N LYS A 154 -9.32 19.44 -12.55
CA LYS A 154 -8.74 19.31 -11.22
C LYS A 154 -7.22 19.32 -11.30
N VAL A 155 -6.59 20.20 -10.52
CA VAL A 155 -5.13 20.26 -10.39
C VAL A 155 -4.54 18.89 -10.04
N GLY A 156 -3.55 18.46 -10.80
CA GLY A 156 -2.90 17.16 -10.68
C GLY A 156 -3.52 16.04 -11.53
N THR A 157 -4.66 16.26 -12.17
CA THR A 157 -5.21 15.32 -13.16
C THR A 157 -4.24 15.16 -14.32
N THR A 158 -3.98 13.90 -14.67
CA THR A 158 -3.09 13.53 -15.77
C THR A 158 -3.94 13.17 -16.98
N LEU A 159 -3.64 13.77 -18.12
CA LEU A 159 -4.30 13.51 -19.40
C LEU A 159 -3.28 13.01 -20.42
N ILE A 160 -3.62 11.97 -21.15
CA ILE A 160 -2.82 11.45 -22.25
C ILE A 160 -3.29 12.09 -23.57
N MET A 161 -2.35 12.52 -24.40
CA MET A 161 -2.60 13.27 -25.63
C MET A 161 -2.75 12.31 -26.81
N PRO A 162 -3.95 12.16 -27.39
CA PRO A 162 -4.13 11.30 -28.55
C PRO A 162 -3.53 11.93 -29.82
N ALA A 163 -3.02 11.08 -30.71
CA ALA A 163 -2.64 11.49 -32.05
C ALA A 163 -3.91 11.60 -32.94
N THR A 164 -3.99 12.64 -33.79
CA THR A 164 -5.13 12.81 -34.71
C THR A 164 -5.20 11.72 -35.79
N PHE A 165 -4.03 11.24 -36.23
CA PHE A 165 -3.91 10.18 -37.23
C PHE A 165 -3.29 8.95 -36.56
N THR A 166 -4.14 8.09 -36.00
CA THR A 166 -3.70 6.89 -35.27
C THR A 166 -3.52 5.68 -36.20
N ASN A 167 -3.04 4.59 -35.59
CA ASN A 167 -2.77 3.33 -36.27
C ASN A 167 -4.04 2.76 -36.94
N THR A 168 -4.00 2.55 -38.26
CA THR A 168 -5.12 1.98 -39.02
C THR A 168 -5.23 0.46 -38.90
N LYS A 169 -4.31 -0.19 -38.17
CA LYS A 169 -4.19 -1.66 -38.13
C LYS A 169 -5.09 -2.33 -37.10
N THR A 170 -5.42 -1.67 -35.99
CA THR A 170 -6.22 -2.27 -34.90
C THR A 170 -7.55 -1.54 -34.76
N LYS A 171 -8.68 -2.28 -34.78
CA LYS A 171 -10.03 -1.71 -34.61
C LYS A 171 -10.47 -1.61 -33.14
N THR A 172 -9.91 -2.44 -32.27
CA THR A 172 -10.31 -2.60 -30.87
C THR A 172 -9.12 -2.74 -29.90
N GLY A 173 -7.88 -2.64 -30.39
CA GLY A 173 -6.66 -2.91 -29.60
C GLY A 173 -6.40 -4.41 -29.31
N ASP A 174 -7.26 -5.33 -29.77
CA ASP A 174 -7.15 -6.77 -29.46
C ASP A 174 -6.05 -7.50 -30.26
N GLU A 175 -5.65 -6.96 -31.42
CA GLU A 175 -4.64 -7.55 -32.31
C GLU A 175 -3.22 -7.04 -32.03
N THR A 176 -2.96 -6.61 -30.79
CA THR A 176 -1.62 -6.22 -30.38
C THR A 176 -0.83 -7.49 -30.12
N GLY A 177 -0.01 -7.91 -31.07
CA GLY A 177 1.01 -8.92 -30.79
C GLY A 177 1.78 -8.53 -29.51
N HIS A 178 2.21 -9.51 -28.72
CA HIS A 178 3.05 -9.24 -27.56
C HIS A 178 4.44 -8.75 -28.02
N PHE A 179 4.56 -7.47 -28.38
CA PHE A 179 5.79 -6.86 -28.88
C PHE A 179 6.75 -6.47 -27.76
N TYR A 180 6.26 -6.39 -26.52
CA TYR A 180 7.07 -6.00 -25.39
C TYR A 180 8.10 -7.07 -25.06
N LYS A 181 9.38 -6.69 -25.12
CA LYS A 181 10.51 -7.53 -24.74
C LYS A 181 11.60 -6.68 -24.09
N LYS A 182 12.04 -7.07 -22.89
CA LYS A 182 13.21 -6.48 -22.21
C LYS A 182 14.09 -7.59 -21.65
N VAL A 183 15.39 -7.51 -21.91
CA VAL A 183 16.37 -8.51 -21.43
C VAL A 183 17.13 -7.91 -20.24
N ILE A 184 17.25 -8.69 -19.18
CA ILE A 184 17.95 -8.32 -17.94
C ILE A 184 19.19 -9.21 -17.81
N GLY A 185 20.34 -8.61 -17.49
CA GLY A 185 21.59 -9.32 -17.21
C GLY A 185 22.62 -9.32 -18.36
N GLU A 186 22.33 -8.69 -19.50
CA GLU A 186 23.25 -8.70 -20.66
C GLU A 186 24.59 -8.03 -20.36
N HIS A 187 24.59 -6.90 -19.64
CA HIS A 187 25.81 -6.14 -19.42
C HIS A 187 26.77 -6.79 -18.41
N THR A 188 26.30 -7.68 -17.55
CA THR A 188 27.10 -8.38 -16.52
C THR A 188 27.45 -9.82 -16.90
N GLY A 189 26.91 -10.33 -18.01
CA GLY A 189 27.25 -11.66 -18.54
C GLY A 189 26.67 -12.84 -17.76
N VAL A 190 25.62 -12.62 -16.96
CA VAL A 190 24.91 -13.68 -16.22
C VAL A 190 23.93 -14.45 -17.10
N GLN A 191 23.32 -15.52 -16.57
CA GLN A 191 22.16 -16.12 -17.22
C GLN A 191 21.03 -15.07 -17.30
N THR A 192 20.73 -14.60 -18.50
CA THR A 192 19.79 -13.51 -18.71
C THR A 192 18.35 -13.93 -18.44
N TYR A 193 17.50 -12.95 -18.11
CA TYR A 193 16.06 -13.14 -18.01
C TYR A 193 15.33 -12.19 -18.97
N THR A 194 14.33 -12.69 -19.69
CA THR A 194 13.55 -11.88 -20.64
C THR A 194 12.16 -11.60 -20.07
N LEU A 195 11.84 -10.33 -19.89
CA LEU A 195 10.50 -9.85 -19.61
C LEU A 195 9.70 -9.79 -20.91
N ASN A 196 8.60 -10.53 -20.98
CA ASN A 196 7.62 -10.45 -22.09
C ASN A 196 6.35 -9.67 -21.69
N HIS A 197 6.33 -9.16 -20.46
CA HIS A 197 5.24 -8.37 -19.91
C HIS A 197 5.85 -7.19 -19.13
N PHE A 198 5.17 -6.04 -19.10
CA PHE A 198 5.65 -4.87 -18.36
C PHE A 198 5.03 -4.73 -16.97
N VAL A 199 3.93 -5.42 -16.67
CA VAL A 199 3.34 -5.47 -15.32
C VAL A 199 3.79 -6.70 -14.57
N HIS A 200 4.23 -6.54 -13.32
CA HIS A 200 4.62 -7.63 -12.43
C HIS A 200 4.12 -7.45 -11.00
N ILE A 201 4.05 -8.54 -10.23
CA ILE A 201 3.63 -8.51 -8.83
C ILE A 201 4.82 -8.10 -7.96
N SER A 202 4.65 -6.98 -7.25
CA SER A 202 5.66 -6.41 -6.36
C SER A 202 5.89 -7.25 -5.11
N ALA A 203 7.02 -7.01 -4.48
CA ALA A 203 7.49 -7.70 -3.28
C ALA A 203 6.54 -7.54 -2.08
N MET A 204 5.94 -8.63 -1.61
CA MET A 204 5.09 -8.67 -0.42
C MET A 204 5.38 -9.92 0.40
N SER A 205 5.86 -9.82 1.63
CA SER A 205 6.36 -11.02 2.34
C SER A 205 5.26 -12.03 2.71
N TYR A 206 5.55 -13.33 2.62
CA TYR A 206 4.78 -14.36 3.33
C TYR A 206 4.92 -14.14 4.84
N GLY A 207 3.79 -14.06 5.54
CA GLY A 207 3.70 -13.55 6.92
C GLY A 207 2.97 -12.22 6.96
N ALA A 208 3.32 -11.26 6.09
CA ALA A 208 2.49 -10.08 5.89
C ALA A 208 1.18 -10.44 5.18
N LEU A 209 1.28 -11.23 4.10
CA LEU A 209 0.14 -11.87 3.45
C LEU A 209 -0.01 -13.34 3.88
N SER A 210 -1.22 -13.85 3.71
CA SER A 210 -1.58 -15.24 4.00
C SER A 210 -0.99 -16.22 2.98
N TYR A 211 -1.04 -17.51 3.32
CA TYR A 211 -0.70 -18.59 2.40
C TYR A 211 -1.57 -18.52 1.13
N ASN A 212 -2.90 -18.45 1.30
CA ASN A 212 -3.85 -18.43 0.18
C ASN A 212 -3.63 -17.22 -0.75
N ALA A 213 -3.29 -16.06 -0.19
CA ALA A 213 -2.99 -14.88 -1.00
C ALA A 213 -1.77 -15.10 -1.88
N HIS A 214 -0.68 -15.63 -1.32
CA HIS A 214 0.54 -15.92 -2.07
C HIS A 214 0.38 -17.02 -3.11
N ALA A 215 -0.34 -18.09 -2.76
CA ALA A 215 -0.67 -19.17 -3.68
C ALA A 215 -1.50 -18.67 -4.87
N ALA A 216 -2.50 -17.83 -4.60
CA ALA A 216 -3.30 -17.19 -5.65
C ALA A 216 -2.46 -16.25 -6.52
N LEU A 217 -1.63 -15.39 -5.91
CA LEU A 217 -0.72 -14.47 -6.63
C LEU A 217 0.23 -15.23 -7.53
N ASN A 218 0.88 -16.30 -7.05
CA ASN A 218 1.79 -17.08 -7.87
C ASN A 218 1.05 -17.81 -9.01
N LYS A 219 -0.11 -18.42 -8.74
CA LYS A 219 -0.89 -19.10 -9.78
C LYS A 219 -1.42 -18.12 -10.84
N GLY A 220 -1.97 -16.99 -10.41
CA GLY A 220 -2.40 -15.93 -11.33
C GLY A 220 -1.24 -15.33 -12.13
N ALA A 221 -0.07 -15.18 -11.51
CA ALA A 221 1.13 -14.74 -12.21
C ALA A 221 1.54 -15.70 -13.33
N LYS A 222 1.45 -17.02 -13.08
CA LYS A 222 1.77 -18.04 -14.09
C LYS A 222 0.81 -17.95 -15.27
N MET A 223 -0.47 -17.82 -14.98
CA MET A 223 -1.52 -17.69 -16.00
C MET A 223 -1.33 -16.45 -16.89
N ALA A 224 -0.88 -15.33 -16.31
CA ALA A 224 -0.63 -14.09 -17.03
C ALA A 224 0.79 -13.98 -17.64
N GLY A 225 1.69 -14.93 -17.37
CA GLY A 225 3.09 -14.85 -17.83
C GLY A 225 3.89 -13.72 -17.18
N ILE A 226 3.59 -13.36 -15.93
CA ILE A 226 4.25 -12.28 -15.18
C ILE A 226 5.09 -12.83 -14.01
N LEU A 227 6.06 -12.04 -13.55
CA LEU A 227 6.86 -12.33 -12.36
C LEU A 227 6.09 -12.10 -11.06
N HIS A 228 6.43 -12.90 -10.04
CA HIS A 228 6.02 -12.70 -8.65
C HIS A 228 7.23 -12.54 -7.72
N ASN A 229 7.35 -11.41 -7.05
CA ASN A 229 8.43 -11.17 -6.09
C ASN A 229 8.03 -11.66 -4.67
N THR A 230 8.89 -12.47 -4.04
CA THR A 230 8.62 -13.15 -2.75
C THR A 230 8.45 -12.19 -1.56
N GLY A 231 8.95 -10.96 -1.70
CA GLY A 231 9.10 -10.08 -0.54
C GLY A 231 10.21 -10.54 0.41
N GLU A 232 10.42 -9.76 1.47
CA GLU A 232 11.45 -10.01 2.49
C GLU A 232 11.24 -11.30 3.29
N GLY A 233 10.14 -12.02 3.11
CA GLY A 233 9.73 -13.15 3.97
C GLY A 233 10.43 -14.47 3.70
N SER A 234 11.37 -14.51 2.74
CA SER A 234 11.88 -15.71 2.08
C SER A 234 10.88 -16.40 1.15
N LEU A 235 11.38 -17.40 0.42
CA LEU A 235 10.60 -18.36 -0.35
C LEU A 235 9.85 -19.30 0.60
N ALA A 236 8.63 -19.67 0.21
CA ALA A 236 7.72 -20.50 1.00
C ALA A 236 6.85 -21.33 0.04
N PRO A 237 6.23 -22.45 0.49
CA PRO A 237 5.46 -23.33 -0.39
C PRO A 237 4.31 -22.64 -1.14
N CYS A 238 3.74 -21.57 -0.58
CA CYS A 238 2.72 -20.76 -1.26
C CYS A 238 3.25 -20.00 -2.49
N HIS A 239 4.54 -19.64 -2.52
CA HIS A 239 5.16 -19.02 -3.69
C HIS A 239 5.43 -20.04 -4.80
N GLU A 240 5.43 -21.34 -4.50
CA GLU A 240 5.70 -22.40 -5.48
C GLU A 240 4.41 -22.95 -6.10
N TYR A 241 3.29 -22.77 -5.40
CA TYR A 241 1.98 -23.37 -5.69
C TYR A 241 1.54 -23.31 -7.17
N GLY A 242 1.80 -22.19 -7.84
CA GLY A 242 1.34 -21.93 -9.20
C GLY A 242 2.39 -22.13 -10.30
N GLY A 243 3.67 -22.33 -9.95
CA GLY A 243 4.74 -22.51 -10.94
C GLY A 243 5.16 -21.23 -11.71
N ALA A 244 4.82 -20.02 -11.22
CA ALA A 244 5.30 -18.77 -11.81
C ALA A 244 6.77 -18.51 -11.52
N ASP A 245 7.41 -17.76 -12.41
CA ASP A 245 8.76 -17.27 -12.20
C ASP A 245 8.80 -16.26 -11.04
N LEU A 246 9.84 -16.38 -10.21
CA LEU A 246 9.99 -15.66 -8.96
C LEU A 246 11.21 -14.73 -8.99
N VAL A 247 11.05 -13.59 -8.31
CA VAL A 247 12.16 -12.74 -7.89
C VAL A 247 12.34 -12.94 -6.39
N PHE A 248 13.50 -13.44 -5.97
CA PHE A 248 13.81 -13.61 -4.56
C PHE A 248 14.34 -12.31 -3.98
N GLN A 249 13.62 -11.72 -3.02
CA GLN A 249 14.02 -10.46 -2.40
C GLN A 249 14.89 -10.68 -1.16
N ILE A 250 16.10 -10.12 -1.20
CA ILE A 250 17.08 -10.11 -0.12
C ILE A 250 16.84 -8.85 0.74
N GLY A 251 16.11 -9.03 1.85
CA GLY A 251 15.96 -8.00 2.89
C GLY A 251 17.18 -7.94 3.83
N THR A 252 17.23 -6.92 4.69
CA THR A 252 18.37 -6.69 5.62
C THR A 252 18.57 -7.79 6.67
N ALA A 253 17.52 -8.56 6.98
CA ALA A 253 17.59 -9.70 7.89
C ALA A 253 17.93 -11.04 7.21
N LYS A 254 18.09 -11.05 5.88
CA LYS A 254 18.46 -12.23 5.07
C LYS A 254 17.60 -13.47 5.37
N TYR A 255 16.31 -13.29 5.63
CA TYR A 255 15.43 -14.39 6.02
C TYR A 255 15.49 -15.54 5.00
N GLY A 256 15.59 -16.77 5.51
CA GLY A 256 15.76 -18.00 4.71
C GLY A 256 17.17 -18.29 4.23
N ILE A 257 18.01 -17.28 4.02
CA ILE A 257 19.39 -17.40 3.52
C ILE A 257 20.41 -16.85 4.53
N ARG A 258 20.11 -17.01 5.83
CA ARG A 258 20.94 -16.54 6.95
C ARG A 258 21.51 -17.68 7.77
N ASN A 259 22.66 -17.41 8.36
CA ASN A 259 23.21 -18.18 9.47
C ASN A 259 22.55 -17.78 10.81
N GLU A 260 23.01 -18.38 11.91
CA GLU A 260 22.48 -18.11 13.27
C GLU A 260 22.73 -16.65 13.72
N ASP A 261 23.87 -16.07 13.34
CA ASP A 261 24.24 -14.67 13.62
C ASP A 261 23.45 -13.63 12.79
N GLY A 262 22.73 -14.11 11.77
CA GLY A 262 21.91 -13.31 10.88
C GLY A 262 22.63 -12.69 9.70
N ASP A 263 23.83 -13.18 9.41
CA ASP A 263 24.58 -12.81 8.22
C ASP A 263 24.21 -13.72 7.05
N LEU A 264 24.50 -13.28 5.84
CA LEU A 264 24.25 -14.04 4.61
C LEU A 264 25.03 -15.35 4.63
N ASP A 265 24.33 -16.44 4.38
CA ASP A 265 24.91 -17.78 4.22
C ASP A 265 25.00 -18.11 2.72
N ASP A 266 26.22 -18.36 2.25
CA ASP A 266 26.51 -18.52 0.82
C ASP A 266 25.97 -19.85 0.27
N ASP A 267 25.93 -20.92 1.08
CA ASP A 267 25.41 -22.23 0.67
C ASP A 267 23.88 -22.17 0.54
N LEU A 268 23.20 -21.52 1.48
CA LEU A 268 21.75 -21.32 1.39
C LEU A 268 21.36 -20.40 0.24
N LEU A 269 22.17 -19.39 -0.06
CA LEU A 269 21.96 -18.55 -1.24
C LEU A 269 22.11 -19.37 -2.52
N LYS A 270 23.09 -20.28 -2.58
CA LYS A 270 23.28 -21.21 -3.71
C LYS A 270 22.10 -22.16 -3.86
N ASP A 271 21.60 -22.72 -2.76
CA ASP A 271 20.40 -23.58 -2.76
C ASP A 271 19.17 -22.81 -3.27
N MET A 272 18.99 -21.57 -2.82
CA MET A 272 17.93 -20.68 -3.30
C MET A 272 18.09 -20.38 -4.80
N ALA A 273 19.32 -20.20 -5.28
CA ALA A 273 19.61 -20.00 -6.68
C ALA A 273 19.32 -21.24 -7.52
N ASN A 274 19.49 -22.45 -6.99
CA ASN A 274 19.18 -23.68 -7.71
C ASN A 274 17.67 -23.95 -7.81
N HIS A 275 16.85 -23.23 -7.06
CA HIS A 275 15.40 -23.36 -7.14
C HIS A 275 14.89 -22.99 -8.55
N PRO A 276 14.13 -23.87 -9.23
CA PRO A 276 13.82 -23.71 -10.66
C PRO A 276 12.97 -22.48 -10.96
N GLN A 277 12.11 -22.06 -10.03
CA GLN A 277 11.28 -20.87 -10.19
C GLN A 277 12.01 -19.55 -9.88
N VAL A 278 13.10 -19.56 -9.12
CA VAL A 278 13.81 -18.31 -8.78
C VAL A 278 14.62 -17.89 -10.02
N LYS A 279 14.27 -16.77 -10.65
CA LYS A 279 14.92 -16.31 -11.89
C LYS A 279 15.84 -15.12 -11.68
N MET A 280 15.56 -14.29 -10.68
CA MET A 280 16.33 -13.09 -10.36
C MET A 280 16.38 -12.86 -8.85
N PHE A 281 17.35 -12.06 -8.41
CA PHE A 281 17.50 -11.64 -7.02
C PHE A 281 17.34 -10.12 -6.91
N GLU A 282 16.66 -9.66 -5.86
CA GLU A 282 16.45 -8.24 -5.60
C GLU A 282 17.00 -7.86 -4.23
N ILE A 283 18.06 -7.04 -4.20
CA ILE A 283 18.60 -6.52 -2.95
C ILE A 283 17.76 -5.30 -2.55
N LYS A 284 16.98 -5.45 -1.48
CA LYS A 284 16.12 -4.38 -1.00
C LYS A 284 16.90 -3.40 -0.14
N LEU A 285 17.19 -2.20 -0.65
CA LEU A 285 17.80 -1.10 0.10
C LEU A 285 16.78 -0.39 0.97
N ALA A 286 15.60 -0.11 0.41
CA ALA A 286 14.49 0.55 1.09
C ALA A 286 13.13 0.17 0.50
N GLN A 287 12.05 0.53 1.18
CA GLN A 287 10.69 0.53 0.63
C GLN A 287 10.02 1.87 0.92
N GLY A 288 9.10 2.28 0.04
CA GLY A 288 8.45 3.59 0.11
C GLY A 288 7.83 3.91 1.47
N ALA A 289 7.12 2.94 2.04
CA ALA A 289 6.38 3.13 3.29
C ALA A 289 7.26 3.33 4.55
N LYS A 290 8.54 2.95 4.51
CA LYS A 290 9.46 3.08 5.65
C LYS A 290 10.93 3.13 5.23
N PRO A 291 11.36 4.19 4.53
CA PRO A 291 12.76 4.40 4.24
C PRO A 291 13.57 4.50 5.53
N GLY A 292 14.78 3.94 5.54
CA GLY A 292 15.65 3.96 6.72
C GLY A 292 15.27 2.99 7.85
N LYS A 293 14.28 2.09 7.66
CA LYS A 293 13.97 1.00 8.60
C LYS A 293 13.76 -0.35 7.90
N GLY A 294 14.13 -1.43 8.59
CA GLY A 294 13.94 -2.80 8.13
C GLY A 294 12.48 -3.26 8.17
N GLY A 295 12.20 -4.41 7.54
CA GLY A 295 10.96 -5.18 7.67
C GLY A 295 10.45 -5.30 9.12
N MET A 296 9.13 -5.32 9.28
CA MET A 296 8.46 -5.55 10.56
C MET A 296 7.39 -6.61 10.37
N LEU A 297 7.43 -7.67 11.18
CA LEU A 297 6.35 -8.65 11.31
C LEU A 297 6.04 -8.85 12.79
N LEU A 298 4.81 -8.48 13.19
CA LEU A 298 4.36 -8.60 14.58
C LEU A 298 4.18 -10.06 14.98
N LYS A 299 4.44 -10.38 16.26
CA LYS A 299 4.41 -11.75 16.82
C LYS A 299 3.09 -12.47 16.58
N GLU A 300 1.98 -11.75 16.53
CA GLU A 300 0.64 -12.30 16.29
C GLU A 300 0.52 -12.97 14.91
N LYS A 301 1.43 -12.62 13.98
CA LYS A 301 1.51 -13.15 12.61
C LYS A 301 2.68 -14.12 12.43
N ILE A 302 3.39 -14.49 13.49
CA ILE A 302 4.49 -15.46 13.40
C ILE A 302 3.95 -16.84 13.79
N THR A 303 3.80 -17.69 12.79
CA THR A 303 3.47 -19.12 12.96
C THR A 303 4.75 -19.94 13.03
N ALA A 304 4.66 -21.19 13.49
CA ALA A 304 5.82 -22.10 13.52
C ALA A 304 6.47 -22.26 12.13
N GLU A 305 5.65 -22.34 11.08
CA GLU A 305 6.10 -22.38 9.69
C GLU A 305 6.87 -21.11 9.29
N ILE A 306 6.33 -19.93 9.60
CA ILE A 306 7.00 -18.65 9.30
C ILE A 306 8.31 -18.53 10.08
N ALA A 307 8.32 -18.93 11.35
CA ALA A 307 9.51 -18.92 12.19
C ALA A 307 10.61 -19.82 11.62
N GLN A 308 10.26 -21.02 11.16
CA GLN A 308 11.18 -21.96 10.52
C GLN A 308 11.74 -21.41 9.20
N ILE A 309 10.86 -20.94 8.30
CA ILE A 309 11.25 -20.40 6.99
C ILE A 309 12.19 -19.20 7.16
N ARG A 310 11.88 -18.31 8.12
CA ARG A 310 12.66 -17.10 8.35
C ARG A 310 13.88 -17.32 9.25
N LYS A 311 14.00 -18.49 9.89
CA LYS A 311 15.00 -18.78 10.93
C LYS A 311 14.97 -17.76 12.07
N ILE A 312 13.79 -17.54 12.66
CA ILE A 312 13.57 -16.61 13.77
C ILE A 312 12.84 -17.30 14.93
N PRO A 313 13.00 -16.82 16.18
CA PRO A 313 12.28 -17.40 17.32
C PRO A 313 10.79 -17.09 17.29
N MET A 314 9.99 -18.01 17.84
CA MET A 314 8.55 -17.81 18.07
C MET A 314 8.28 -16.80 19.21
N GLY A 315 7.11 -16.16 19.15
CA GLY A 315 6.58 -15.35 20.26
C GLY A 315 7.17 -13.94 20.42
N LYS A 316 8.09 -13.53 19.54
CA LYS A 316 8.70 -12.18 19.54
C LYS A 316 8.47 -11.50 18.20
N ASP A 317 8.27 -10.20 18.22
CA ASP A 317 8.19 -9.42 16.98
C ASP A 317 9.50 -9.54 16.19
N ALA A 318 9.38 -9.67 14.88
CA ALA A 318 10.52 -9.74 13.97
C ALA A 318 10.80 -8.35 13.39
N TYR A 319 11.78 -7.67 13.97
CA TYR A 319 12.32 -6.41 13.47
C TYR A 319 13.61 -6.67 12.70
N ALA A 320 13.61 -6.41 11.39
CA ALA A 320 14.82 -6.50 10.60
C ALA A 320 15.72 -5.27 10.83
N PRO A 321 17.06 -5.41 10.70
CA PRO A 321 17.98 -4.29 10.75
C PRO A 321 17.63 -3.18 9.76
N ALA A 322 18.02 -1.94 10.06
CA ALA A 322 17.71 -0.79 9.18
C ALA A 322 18.48 -0.80 7.86
N ARG A 323 19.67 -1.40 7.83
CA ARG A 323 20.57 -1.47 6.67
C ARG A 323 21.17 -2.86 6.54
N HIS A 324 21.65 -3.18 5.36
CA HIS A 324 22.53 -4.33 5.13
C HIS A 324 23.85 -4.09 5.86
N LYS A 325 24.40 -5.11 6.52
CA LYS A 325 25.65 -4.99 7.28
C LYS A 325 26.86 -4.93 6.37
N GLU A 326 26.72 -5.45 5.16
CA GLU A 326 27.80 -5.70 4.21
C GLU A 326 28.34 -4.43 3.54
N PHE A 327 27.59 -3.33 3.56
CA PHE A 327 27.99 -2.10 2.90
C PHE A 327 27.44 -0.86 3.58
N SER A 328 28.16 0.25 3.44
CA SER A 328 27.76 1.59 3.90
C SER A 328 27.83 2.65 2.81
N ASP A 329 28.32 2.28 1.61
CA ASP A 329 28.53 3.13 0.45
C ASP A 329 28.21 2.37 -0.85
N VAL A 330 28.35 3.07 -1.99
CA VAL A 330 28.06 2.52 -3.32
C VAL A 330 29.09 1.47 -3.74
N ALA A 331 30.35 1.63 -3.34
CA ALA A 331 31.40 0.66 -3.66
C ALA A 331 31.12 -0.71 -3.00
N GLY A 332 30.82 -0.72 -1.70
CA GLY A 332 30.44 -1.94 -1.01
C GLY A 332 29.12 -2.54 -1.51
N LEU A 333 28.17 -1.71 -1.98
CA LEU A 333 26.96 -2.21 -2.63
C LEU A 333 27.30 -2.99 -3.91
N PHE A 334 28.21 -2.49 -4.74
CA PHE A 334 28.66 -3.17 -5.96
C PHE A 334 29.37 -4.49 -5.61
N ASP A 335 30.26 -4.48 -4.62
CA ASP A 335 30.94 -5.70 -4.16
C ASP A 335 29.93 -6.75 -3.66
N PHE A 336 28.89 -6.32 -2.95
CA PHE A 336 27.82 -7.21 -2.49
C PHE A 336 26.95 -7.74 -3.64
N ILE A 337 26.58 -6.90 -4.61
CA ILE A 337 25.88 -7.32 -5.84
C ILE A 337 26.71 -8.39 -6.57
N ASP A 338 28.01 -8.15 -6.75
CA ASP A 338 28.90 -9.08 -7.45
C ASP A 338 29.07 -10.39 -6.68
N LYS A 339 29.15 -10.34 -5.34
CA LYS A 339 29.14 -11.55 -4.51
C LYS A 339 27.88 -12.39 -4.77
N VAL A 340 26.69 -11.77 -4.67
CA VAL A 340 25.41 -12.46 -4.90
C VAL A 340 25.34 -13.01 -6.32
N ARG A 341 25.75 -12.20 -7.31
CA ARG A 341 25.79 -12.58 -8.72
C ARG A 341 26.69 -13.80 -8.97
N LYS A 342 27.90 -13.80 -8.39
CA LYS A 342 28.87 -14.88 -8.56
C LYS A 342 28.35 -16.23 -8.03
N ILE A 343 27.61 -16.20 -6.92
CA ILE A 343 27.02 -17.41 -6.32
C ILE A 343 25.81 -17.89 -7.13
N THR A 344 24.97 -16.96 -7.58
CA THR A 344 23.66 -17.27 -8.17
C THR A 344 23.68 -17.48 -9.68
N ASN A 345 24.66 -16.88 -10.38
CA ASN A 345 24.75 -16.77 -11.84
C ASN A 345 23.45 -16.24 -12.48
N LYS A 346 22.72 -15.36 -11.78
CA LYS A 346 21.42 -14.81 -12.18
C LYS A 346 21.42 -13.29 -12.08
N PRO A 347 20.46 -12.60 -12.71
CA PRO A 347 20.39 -11.15 -12.62
C PRO A 347 20.11 -10.69 -11.20
N VAL A 348 20.87 -9.68 -10.76
CA VAL A 348 20.79 -9.09 -9.42
C VAL A 348 20.45 -7.61 -9.56
N GLY A 349 19.29 -7.22 -9.06
CA GLY A 349 18.84 -5.84 -9.04
C GLY A 349 18.78 -5.26 -7.63
N ILE A 350 18.47 -3.98 -7.56
CA ILE A 350 18.25 -3.28 -6.29
C ILE A 350 16.86 -2.68 -6.24
N LYS A 351 16.28 -2.60 -5.04
CA LYS A 351 15.07 -1.81 -4.78
C LYS A 351 15.38 -0.66 -3.84
N MET A 352 15.13 0.57 -4.29
CA MET A 352 15.46 1.78 -3.54
C MET A 352 14.30 2.78 -3.51
N VAL A 353 14.33 3.64 -2.51
CA VAL A 353 13.49 4.83 -2.43
C VAL A 353 14.42 6.02 -2.57
N ILE A 354 14.17 6.88 -3.55
CA ILE A 354 15.00 8.06 -3.72
C ILE A 354 14.62 9.07 -2.63
N GLY A 355 15.55 9.29 -1.71
CA GLY A 355 15.51 10.43 -0.80
C GLY A 355 16.32 11.59 -1.36
N HIS A 356 17.50 11.30 -1.90
CA HIS A 356 18.46 12.28 -2.40
C HIS A 356 18.97 11.85 -3.79
N THR A 357 18.99 12.76 -4.76
CA THR A 357 19.35 12.45 -6.16
C THR A 357 20.77 11.88 -6.29
N VAL A 358 21.69 12.36 -5.45
CA VAL A 358 23.10 11.94 -5.45
C VAL A 358 23.29 10.42 -5.32
N GLU A 359 22.38 9.72 -4.63
CA GLU A 359 22.52 8.27 -4.42
C GLU A 359 22.41 7.51 -5.74
N ILE A 360 21.46 7.89 -6.59
CA ILE A 360 21.30 7.25 -7.91
C ILE A 360 22.34 7.78 -8.92
N GLU A 361 22.77 9.04 -8.78
CA GLU A 361 23.87 9.59 -9.58
C GLU A 361 25.20 8.89 -9.29
N ASP A 362 25.53 8.63 -8.01
CA ASP A 362 26.76 7.94 -7.60
C ASP A 362 26.74 6.48 -8.08
N ILE A 363 25.58 5.80 -8.06
CA ILE A 363 25.40 4.48 -8.69
C ILE A 363 25.65 4.56 -10.20
N ALA A 364 25.00 5.48 -10.91
CA ALA A 364 25.12 5.61 -12.36
C ALA A 364 26.54 5.97 -12.80
N LYS A 365 27.22 6.84 -12.06
CA LYS A 365 28.62 7.19 -12.26
C LYS A 365 29.53 5.97 -12.08
N MET A 366 29.32 5.19 -11.01
CA MET A 366 30.13 3.99 -10.78
C MET A 366 29.92 2.92 -11.86
N MET A 367 28.70 2.75 -12.38
CA MET A 367 28.45 1.87 -13.54
C MET A 367 29.20 2.32 -14.79
N LYS A 368 29.29 3.63 -15.03
CA LYS A 368 30.05 4.21 -16.14
C LYS A 368 31.55 3.97 -15.96
N ASP A 369 32.05 4.22 -14.76
CA ASP A 369 33.48 4.12 -14.42
C ASP A 369 33.94 2.65 -14.34
N GLN A 370 33.02 1.70 -14.10
CA GLN A 370 33.30 0.26 -13.99
C GLN A 370 32.33 -0.59 -14.84
N PRO A 371 32.52 -0.61 -16.18
CA PRO A 371 31.66 -1.38 -17.08
C PRO A 371 31.58 -2.85 -16.71
N GLY A 372 30.37 -3.42 -16.77
CA GLY A 372 30.11 -4.82 -16.43
C GLY A 372 29.84 -5.08 -14.94
N ARG A 373 29.88 -4.05 -14.09
CA ARG A 373 29.46 -4.09 -12.69
C ARG A 373 28.20 -3.26 -12.45
N GLY A 374 27.61 -3.43 -11.26
CA GLY A 374 26.39 -2.73 -10.84
C GLY A 374 25.12 -3.56 -10.98
N PRO A 375 23.94 -2.99 -10.67
CA PRO A 375 22.68 -3.72 -10.71
C PRO A 375 22.19 -4.00 -12.15
N ASP A 376 21.62 -5.17 -12.38
CA ASP A 376 21.02 -5.55 -13.68
C ASP A 376 19.66 -4.87 -13.93
N TYR A 377 18.96 -4.53 -12.84
CA TYR A 377 17.73 -3.75 -12.85
C TYR A 377 17.62 -2.93 -11.56
N ILE A 378 16.89 -1.83 -11.62
CA ILE A 378 16.65 -0.95 -10.46
C ILE A 378 15.15 -0.77 -10.31
N VAL A 379 14.63 -1.01 -9.11
CA VAL A 379 13.26 -0.69 -8.74
C VAL A 379 13.25 0.62 -7.97
N ILE A 380 12.60 1.63 -8.55
CA ILE A 380 12.32 2.90 -7.90
C ILE A 380 10.94 2.79 -7.22
N ASP A 381 10.96 2.71 -5.90
CA ASP A 381 9.75 2.65 -5.07
C ASP A 381 9.43 4.04 -4.53
N GLY A 382 8.31 4.62 -4.96
CA GLY A 382 7.82 5.90 -4.45
C GLY A 382 7.54 5.85 -2.95
N GLY A 383 7.79 6.95 -2.23
CA GLY A 383 7.51 7.13 -0.80
C GLY A 383 6.03 6.88 -0.42
N ASP A 384 5.14 6.90 -1.41
CA ASP A 384 3.71 6.57 -1.28
C ASP A 384 3.40 5.07 -1.39
N GLY A 385 4.43 4.22 -1.39
CA GLY A 385 4.35 2.77 -1.36
C GLY A 385 3.56 2.20 -0.17
N GLY A 386 3.01 1.00 -0.33
CA GLY A 386 2.24 0.33 0.71
C GLY A 386 3.11 -0.42 1.74
N THR A 387 2.49 -0.83 2.86
CA THR A 387 3.10 -1.75 3.83
C THR A 387 2.05 -2.55 4.58
N GLY A 388 2.44 -3.71 5.12
CA GLY A 388 1.64 -4.42 6.12
C GLY A 388 1.73 -3.81 7.51
N ALA A 389 2.89 -3.21 7.85
CA ALA A 389 3.16 -2.55 9.13
C ALA A 389 4.29 -1.52 8.98
N SER A 390 4.09 -0.31 9.52
CA SER A 390 5.12 0.75 9.56
C SER A 390 4.75 1.82 10.58
N PRO A 391 5.74 2.53 11.16
CA PRO A 391 5.50 3.80 11.83
C PRO A 391 4.86 4.83 10.89
N HIS A 392 3.76 5.45 11.33
CA HIS A 392 2.99 6.43 10.55
C HIS A 392 3.84 7.57 9.98
N VAL A 393 4.79 8.09 10.77
CA VAL A 393 5.67 9.21 10.36
C VAL A 393 6.47 8.90 9.11
N LEU A 394 6.98 7.66 8.97
CA LEU A 394 7.75 7.29 7.79
C LEU A 394 6.84 7.05 6.59
N SER A 395 5.67 6.44 6.81
CA SER A 395 4.74 6.14 5.72
C SER A 395 4.07 7.36 5.10
N SER A 396 4.12 8.52 5.74
CA SER A 396 3.45 9.73 5.29
C SER A 396 4.39 10.81 4.77
N TYR A 397 5.66 10.80 5.21
CA TYR A 397 6.56 11.96 5.04
C TYR A 397 7.96 11.62 4.54
N ALA A 398 8.28 10.35 4.25
CA ALA A 398 9.63 9.95 3.87
C ALA A 398 9.68 9.40 2.43
N GLY A 399 10.61 9.95 1.64
CA GLY A 399 10.87 9.54 0.25
C GLY A 399 10.12 10.39 -0.78
N LEU A 400 10.69 10.50 -1.97
CA LEU A 400 10.03 11.15 -3.10
C LEU A 400 8.86 10.28 -3.61
N PRO A 401 7.73 10.88 -4.05
CA PRO A 401 6.69 10.14 -4.74
C PRO A 401 7.21 9.51 -6.04
N MET A 402 6.51 8.47 -6.53
CA MET A 402 6.95 7.66 -7.66
C MET A 402 7.35 8.48 -8.90
N LYS A 403 6.55 9.49 -9.29
CA LYS A 403 6.78 10.28 -10.50
C LYS A 403 8.12 11.03 -10.46
N GLN A 404 8.36 11.78 -9.38
CA GLN A 404 9.60 12.54 -9.19
C GLN A 404 10.82 11.63 -9.04
N ALA A 405 10.67 10.55 -8.25
CA ALA A 405 11.75 9.60 -8.03
C ALA A 405 12.19 8.95 -9.35
N LEU A 406 11.22 8.52 -10.18
CA LEU A 406 11.51 7.85 -11.43
C LEU A 406 12.19 8.78 -12.44
N ALA A 407 11.70 10.02 -12.58
CA ALA A 407 12.30 11.02 -13.46
C ALA A 407 13.77 11.31 -13.09
N VAL A 408 14.07 11.44 -11.79
CA VAL A 408 15.44 11.61 -11.28
C VAL A 408 16.31 10.40 -11.63
N ALA A 409 15.79 9.19 -11.49
CA ALA A 409 16.55 7.97 -11.79
C ALA A 409 16.87 7.83 -13.28
N ASP A 410 15.88 8.03 -14.15
CA ASP A 410 16.07 7.97 -15.60
C ASP A 410 17.07 9.04 -16.07
N TRP A 411 16.92 10.28 -15.59
CA TRP A 411 17.87 11.36 -15.87
C TRP A 411 19.30 11.00 -15.44
N ALA A 412 19.50 10.51 -14.21
CA ALA A 412 20.83 10.19 -13.67
C ALA A 412 21.53 9.10 -14.51
N LEU A 413 20.78 8.07 -14.91
CA LEU A 413 21.29 6.98 -15.75
C LEU A 413 21.61 7.45 -17.17
N ARG A 414 20.75 8.28 -17.78
CA ARG A 414 20.98 8.83 -19.14
C ARG A 414 22.16 9.80 -19.16
N ASN A 415 22.25 10.70 -18.17
CA ASN A 415 23.32 11.67 -18.06
C ASN A 415 24.71 11.01 -17.92
N ASN A 416 24.77 9.80 -17.35
CA ASN A 416 25.99 9.01 -17.26
C ASN A 416 26.17 8.01 -18.42
N GLY A 417 25.24 7.94 -19.37
CA GLY A 417 25.34 7.04 -20.54
C GLY A 417 25.22 5.56 -20.20
N VAL A 418 24.53 5.21 -19.12
CA VAL A 418 24.37 3.82 -18.62
C VAL A 418 22.93 3.33 -18.60
N ARG A 419 21.98 4.16 -19.08
CA ARG A 419 20.54 3.86 -19.06
C ARG A 419 20.18 2.58 -19.82
N ASP A 420 20.89 2.25 -20.88
CA ASP A 420 20.70 1.04 -21.69
C ASP A 420 21.18 -0.24 -20.99
N LYS A 421 21.94 -0.12 -19.89
CA LYS A 421 22.48 -1.28 -19.15
C LYS A 421 21.53 -1.82 -18.09
N VAL A 422 20.53 -1.03 -17.68
CA VAL A 422 19.65 -1.30 -16.55
C VAL A 422 18.20 -1.30 -16.99
N VAL A 423 17.44 -2.31 -16.59
CA VAL A 423 15.98 -2.26 -16.68
C VAL A 423 15.42 -1.49 -15.48
N LEU A 424 14.67 -0.42 -15.73
CA LEU A 424 14.12 0.43 -14.67
C LEU A 424 12.68 0.04 -14.36
N PHE A 425 12.43 -0.41 -13.14
CA PHE A 425 11.09 -0.73 -12.65
C PHE A 425 10.53 0.45 -11.84
N ALA A 426 9.27 0.82 -12.08
CA ALA A 426 8.55 1.75 -11.22
C ALA A 426 7.64 1.03 -10.24
N SER A 427 7.60 1.50 -9.00
CA SER A 427 6.70 1.06 -7.95
C SER A 427 6.26 2.28 -7.13
N GLY A 428 5.10 2.20 -6.49
CA GLY A 428 4.53 3.31 -5.72
C GLY A 428 3.18 3.72 -6.29
N LYS A 429 2.12 3.26 -5.61
CA LYS A 429 0.70 3.54 -5.90
C LYS A 429 0.17 3.24 -7.32
N ILE A 430 0.97 2.71 -8.24
CA ILE A 430 0.49 2.22 -9.56
C ILE A 430 -0.62 1.18 -9.39
N ALA A 431 -1.78 1.42 -10.00
CA ALA A 431 -2.88 0.46 -10.05
C ALA A 431 -3.73 0.54 -11.32
N THR A 432 -3.65 1.61 -12.11
CA THR A 432 -4.45 1.77 -13.33
C THR A 432 -3.57 1.89 -14.57
N THR A 433 -4.18 1.79 -15.75
CA THR A 433 -3.49 1.90 -17.05
C THR A 433 -2.83 3.26 -17.24
N ILE A 434 -3.48 4.35 -16.82
CA ILE A 434 -2.90 5.69 -16.85
C ILE A 434 -1.69 5.82 -15.92
N ASP A 435 -1.68 5.15 -14.75
CA ASP A 435 -0.50 5.14 -13.87
C ASP A 435 0.70 4.45 -14.54
N ILE A 436 0.44 3.36 -15.30
CA ILE A 436 1.46 2.64 -16.04
C ILE A 436 2.00 3.50 -17.18
N ALA A 437 1.12 4.13 -17.96
CA ALA A 437 1.52 5.03 -19.05
C ALA A 437 2.40 6.18 -18.54
N VAL A 438 2.03 6.81 -17.41
CA VAL A 438 2.85 7.83 -16.75
C VAL A 438 4.21 7.29 -16.32
N ALA A 439 4.25 6.11 -15.71
CA ALA A 439 5.52 5.51 -15.32
C ALA A 439 6.42 5.25 -16.53
N MET A 440 5.88 4.71 -17.62
CA MET A 440 6.65 4.46 -18.84
C MET A 440 7.13 5.74 -19.51
N ALA A 441 6.29 6.76 -19.59
CA ALA A 441 6.63 8.09 -20.08
C ALA A 441 7.80 8.73 -19.33
N LEU A 442 7.89 8.46 -18.03
CA LEU A 442 8.95 8.94 -17.14
C LEU A 442 10.21 8.04 -17.13
N GLY A 443 10.24 7.01 -17.99
CA GLY A 443 11.42 6.19 -18.22
C GLY A 443 11.38 4.81 -17.56
N ALA A 444 10.26 4.35 -17.01
CA ALA A 444 10.14 2.95 -16.60
C ALA A 444 10.12 2.01 -17.81
N ASP A 445 10.88 0.92 -17.72
CA ASP A 445 10.74 -0.22 -18.64
C ASP A 445 9.59 -1.13 -18.22
N ALA A 446 9.43 -1.35 -16.91
CA ALA A 446 8.40 -2.20 -16.32
C ALA A 446 7.84 -1.60 -15.02
N VAL A 447 6.76 -2.15 -14.51
CA VAL A 447 6.10 -1.71 -13.28
C VAL A 447 5.89 -2.86 -12.31
N TYR A 448 6.04 -2.55 -11.03
CA TYR A 448 5.67 -3.41 -9.93
C TYR A 448 4.39 -2.90 -9.26
N ILE A 449 3.39 -3.76 -9.21
CA ILE A 449 2.11 -3.47 -8.58
C ILE A 449 1.95 -4.37 -7.34
N ALA A 450 1.66 -3.76 -6.19
CA ALA A 450 1.33 -4.47 -4.95
C ALA A 450 -0.16 -4.35 -4.65
N ARG A 451 -0.61 -3.13 -4.31
CA ARG A 451 -1.96 -2.87 -3.82
C ARG A 451 -3.03 -3.13 -4.88
N GLY A 452 -2.76 -2.88 -6.17
CA GLY A 452 -3.68 -3.24 -7.26
C GLY A 452 -4.00 -4.74 -7.26
N PHE A 453 -2.97 -5.61 -7.17
CA PHE A 453 -3.18 -7.05 -7.05
C PHE A 453 -3.81 -7.46 -5.70
N MET A 454 -3.56 -6.74 -4.61
CA MET A 454 -4.30 -6.98 -3.37
C MET A 454 -5.80 -6.66 -3.53
N LEU A 455 -6.16 -5.59 -4.23
CA LEU A 455 -7.55 -5.26 -4.54
C LEU A 455 -8.16 -6.31 -5.49
N SER A 456 -7.40 -6.79 -6.48
CA SER A 456 -7.84 -7.88 -7.37
C SER A 456 -8.00 -9.23 -6.65
N LEU A 457 -7.31 -9.46 -5.52
CA LEU A 457 -7.60 -10.58 -4.62
C LEU A 457 -8.94 -10.40 -3.87
N GLY A 458 -9.38 -9.16 -3.67
CA GLY A 458 -10.56 -8.82 -2.86
C GLY A 458 -10.27 -8.00 -1.62
N CYS A 459 -9.11 -7.33 -1.53
CA CYS A 459 -8.84 -6.38 -0.45
C CYS A 459 -9.88 -5.26 -0.48
N ILE A 460 -10.46 -4.93 0.67
CA ILE A 460 -11.46 -3.87 0.82
C ILE A 460 -10.88 -2.58 1.40
N GLN A 461 -9.55 -2.47 1.46
CA GLN A 461 -8.84 -1.33 2.06
C GLN A 461 -9.22 -1.10 3.54
N ALA A 462 -9.34 -2.18 4.32
CA ALA A 462 -9.67 -2.10 5.75
C ALA A 462 -8.58 -1.46 6.62
N LEU A 463 -7.34 -1.37 6.12
CA LEU A 463 -6.17 -0.80 6.81
C LEU A 463 -5.76 -1.49 8.14
N GLU A 464 -6.27 -2.69 8.39
CA GLU A 464 -5.96 -3.51 9.58
C GLU A 464 -4.94 -4.62 9.29
N CYS A 465 -4.08 -4.45 8.28
CA CYS A 465 -3.16 -5.51 7.81
C CYS A 465 -2.20 -6.03 8.90
N HIS A 466 -1.86 -5.18 9.87
CA HIS A 466 -0.93 -5.48 10.96
C HIS A 466 -1.59 -6.27 12.11
N THR A 467 -2.92 -6.22 12.27
CA THR A 467 -3.62 -6.75 13.46
C THR A 467 -3.85 -8.27 13.42
N ASN A 468 -3.52 -8.91 12.30
CA ASN A 468 -3.87 -10.29 12.00
C ASN A 468 -5.39 -10.56 11.82
N ALA A 469 -6.24 -9.51 11.81
CA ALA A 469 -7.69 -9.63 11.75
C ALA A 469 -8.30 -9.29 10.37
N CYS A 470 -7.50 -9.38 9.29
CA CYS A 470 -7.95 -9.06 7.94
C CYS A 470 -9.24 -9.83 7.57
N PRO A 471 -10.36 -9.14 7.30
CA PRO A 471 -11.66 -9.79 7.14
C PRO A 471 -11.78 -10.60 5.83
N THR A 472 -10.93 -10.30 4.85
CA THR A 472 -10.94 -10.94 3.53
C THR A 472 -9.91 -12.07 3.40
N GLY A 473 -9.21 -12.45 4.48
CA GLY A 473 -8.25 -13.55 4.46
C GLY A 473 -6.91 -13.23 3.78
N ILE A 474 -6.70 -12.00 3.31
CA ILE A 474 -5.49 -11.61 2.55
C ILE A 474 -4.28 -11.37 3.46
N ALA A 475 -4.42 -10.52 4.48
CA ALA A 475 -3.31 -10.08 5.33
C ALA A 475 -3.37 -10.69 6.75
N THR A 476 -3.54 -12.00 6.85
CA THR A 476 -3.72 -12.72 8.12
C THR A 476 -3.08 -14.11 8.10
N GLN A 477 -2.62 -14.56 9.26
CA GLN A 477 -2.19 -15.92 9.56
C GLN A 477 -3.25 -16.73 10.33
N ASN A 478 -4.43 -16.16 10.55
CA ASN A 478 -5.56 -16.87 11.13
C ASN A 478 -6.19 -17.80 10.07
N LYS A 479 -6.01 -19.12 10.24
CA LYS A 479 -6.54 -20.15 9.34
C LYS A 479 -8.05 -20.04 9.07
N ARG A 480 -8.85 -19.56 10.03
CA ARG A 480 -10.29 -19.37 9.83
C ARG A 480 -10.57 -18.23 8.86
N LEU A 481 -9.84 -17.12 8.97
CA LEU A 481 -10.00 -15.97 8.09
C LEU A 481 -9.44 -16.24 6.69
N GLN A 482 -8.34 -16.99 6.59
CA GLN A 482 -7.75 -17.35 5.29
C GLN A 482 -8.72 -18.12 4.39
N LYS A 483 -9.63 -18.92 4.96
CA LYS A 483 -10.68 -19.64 4.21
C LYS A 483 -11.62 -18.73 3.43
N ALA A 484 -11.69 -17.44 3.74
CA ALA A 484 -12.47 -16.47 2.97
C ALA A 484 -11.89 -16.25 1.56
N LEU A 485 -10.60 -16.56 1.35
CA LEU A 485 -9.92 -16.39 0.07
C LEU A 485 -9.73 -17.75 -0.61
N ASP A 486 -10.53 -18.00 -1.64
CA ASP A 486 -10.38 -19.15 -2.53
C ASP A 486 -9.22 -18.92 -3.52
N ILE A 487 -8.28 -19.86 -3.57
CA ILE A 487 -7.04 -19.72 -4.35
C ILE A 487 -7.32 -19.69 -5.85
N GLU A 488 -8.20 -20.57 -6.33
CA GLU A 488 -8.48 -20.75 -7.75
C GLU A 488 -9.25 -19.58 -8.35
N ALA A 489 -10.30 -19.13 -7.67
CA ALA A 489 -11.06 -17.95 -8.06
C ALA A 489 -10.19 -16.70 -8.02
N ALA A 490 -9.38 -16.52 -6.96
CA ALA A 490 -8.49 -15.37 -6.84
C ALA A 490 -7.39 -15.36 -7.91
N ALA A 491 -6.81 -16.51 -8.26
CA ALA A 491 -5.81 -16.64 -9.32
C ALA A 491 -6.36 -16.19 -10.69
N LYS A 492 -7.59 -16.59 -11.03
CA LYS A 492 -8.27 -16.12 -12.26
C LYS A 492 -8.43 -14.60 -12.27
N ARG A 493 -8.81 -14.00 -11.13
CA ARG A 493 -8.95 -12.55 -11.01
C ARG A 493 -7.65 -11.79 -11.19
N ILE A 494 -6.55 -12.33 -10.65
CA ILE A 494 -5.20 -11.79 -10.84
C ILE A 494 -4.80 -11.84 -12.31
N ALA A 495 -5.00 -12.98 -12.97
CA ALA A 495 -4.65 -13.14 -14.38
C ALA A 495 -5.45 -12.19 -15.28
N THR A 496 -6.76 -12.10 -15.05
CA THR A 496 -7.66 -11.19 -15.79
C THR A 496 -7.26 -9.73 -15.60
N TYR A 497 -6.93 -9.34 -14.37
CA TYR A 497 -6.48 -7.99 -14.07
C TYR A 497 -5.14 -7.64 -14.74
N ALA A 498 -4.17 -8.56 -14.74
CA ALA A 498 -2.89 -8.37 -15.41
C ALA A 498 -3.05 -8.22 -16.94
N ASP A 499 -3.87 -9.09 -17.55
CA ASP A 499 -4.17 -9.06 -18.98
C ASP A 499 -4.90 -7.77 -19.39
N ALA A 500 -5.87 -7.31 -18.59
CA ALA A 500 -6.54 -6.05 -18.82
C ALA A 500 -5.58 -4.84 -18.72
N LEU A 501 -4.72 -4.80 -17.71
CA LEU A 501 -3.68 -3.76 -17.60
C LEU A 501 -2.78 -3.75 -18.84
N TYR A 502 -2.42 -4.92 -19.38
CA TYR A 502 -1.61 -5.00 -20.59
C TYR A 502 -2.34 -4.42 -21.80
N LYS A 503 -3.53 -4.97 -22.11
CA LYS A 503 -4.33 -4.60 -23.29
C LYS A 503 -4.76 -3.15 -23.26
N GLU A 504 -5.25 -2.65 -22.12
CA GLU A 504 -5.71 -1.28 -22.03
C GLU A 504 -4.55 -0.27 -22.05
N THR A 505 -3.38 -0.59 -21.49
CA THR A 505 -2.19 0.28 -21.61
C THR A 505 -1.67 0.30 -23.05
N GLN A 506 -1.73 -0.84 -23.74
CA GLN A 506 -1.42 -0.94 -25.16
C GLN A 506 -2.39 -0.12 -26.01
N MET A 507 -3.69 -0.17 -25.72
CA MET A 507 -4.71 0.69 -26.33
C MET A 507 -4.42 2.19 -26.10
N LEU A 508 -3.94 2.58 -24.92
CA LEU A 508 -3.49 3.96 -24.66
C LEU A 508 -2.26 4.34 -25.49
N ALA A 509 -1.32 3.42 -25.71
CA ALA A 509 -0.19 3.68 -26.59
C ALA A 509 -0.62 3.87 -28.06
N GLU A 510 -1.56 3.05 -28.53
CA GLU A 510 -2.11 3.14 -29.89
C GLU A 510 -2.87 4.44 -30.13
N SER A 511 -3.58 4.95 -29.11
CA SER A 511 -4.26 6.25 -29.22
C SER A 511 -3.26 7.40 -29.38
N CYS A 512 -2.02 7.25 -28.90
CA CYS A 512 -0.91 8.17 -29.11
C CYS A 512 -0.16 7.92 -30.44
N GLY A 513 -0.57 6.92 -31.23
CA GLY A 513 0.09 6.56 -32.50
C GLY A 513 1.27 5.60 -32.35
N TYR A 514 1.47 4.99 -31.18
CA TYR A 514 2.54 4.02 -30.93
C TYR A 514 2.08 2.57 -31.07
N ASN A 515 3.04 1.66 -31.30
CA ASN A 515 2.78 0.22 -31.37
C ASN A 515 3.12 -0.49 -30.07
N SER A 516 3.68 0.20 -29.08
CA SER A 516 4.03 -0.37 -27.79
C SER A 516 4.12 0.72 -26.71
N PRO A 517 3.67 0.47 -25.46
CA PRO A 517 3.71 1.41 -24.36
C PRO A 517 5.10 1.96 -24.00
N ASN A 518 6.18 1.22 -24.30
CA ASN A 518 7.55 1.70 -24.09
C ASN A 518 7.97 2.86 -25.02
N GLN A 519 7.13 3.22 -25.99
CA GLN A 519 7.34 4.36 -26.88
C GLN A 519 6.67 5.64 -26.37
N ILE A 520 5.78 5.53 -25.37
CA ILE A 520 5.14 6.68 -24.75
C ILE A 520 6.23 7.53 -24.09
N THR A 521 6.17 8.83 -24.32
CA THR A 521 7.10 9.82 -23.81
C THR A 521 6.39 10.79 -22.86
N ALA A 522 7.18 11.56 -22.10
CA ALA A 522 6.63 12.58 -21.22
C ALA A 522 5.95 13.74 -21.96
N ASP A 523 6.13 13.88 -23.28
CA ASP A 523 5.43 14.87 -24.11
C ASP A 523 4.03 14.38 -24.54
N ASP A 524 3.74 13.08 -24.43
CA ASP A 524 2.41 12.53 -24.69
C ASP A 524 1.44 12.73 -23.52
N ILE A 525 1.92 13.32 -22.42
CA ILE A 525 1.16 13.46 -21.19
C ILE A 525 1.19 14.91 -20.73
N MET A 526 0.01 15.46 -20.46
CA MET A 526 -0.16 16.77 -19.83
C MET A 526 -0.77 16.61 -18.44
N VAL A 527 -0.42 17.54 -17.55
CA VAL A 527 -0.95 17.60 -16.19
C VAL A 527 -1.56 18.96 -15.96
N VAL A 528 -2.74 18.97 -15.34
CA VAL A 528 -3.38 20.22 -14.94
C VAL A 528 -2.60 20.85 -13.80
N THR A 529 -2.04 22.04 -14.02
CA THR A 529 -1.24 22.77 -13.02
C THR A 529 -2.01 23.90 -12.38
N SER A 530 -3.00 24.45 -13.09
CA SER A 530 -3.99 25.38 -12.55
C SER A 530 -5.29 25.27 -13.36
N PRO A 531 -6.44 25.77 -12.86
CA PRO A 531 -7.69 25.70 -13.60
C PRO A 531 -7.56 26.29 -15.01
N GLY A 532 -7.82 25.48 -16.04
CA GLY A 532 -7.69 25.86 -17.45
C GLY A 532 -6.25 25.87 -18.01
N HIS A 533 -5.25 25.44 -17.24
CA HIS A 533 -3.85 25.38 -17.67
C HIS A 533 -3.27 23.98 -17.54
N LEU A 534 -2.64 23.51 -18.61
CA LEU A 534 -2.00 22.21 -18.69
C LEU A 534 -0.55 22.40 -19.11
N ASP A 535 0.35 21.73 -18.40
CA ASP A 535 1.77 21.69 -18.72
C ASP A 535 2.18 20.27 -19.10
N TYR A 536 3.17 20.14 -19.97
CA TYR A 536 3.70 18.83 -20.34
C TYR A 536 4.40 18.18 -19.16
N LEU A 537 4.26 16.86 -19.03
CA LEU A 537 4.90 16.11 -17.97
C LEU A 537 6.43 16.22 -18.06
N SER A 538 6.97 16.34 -19.28
CA SER A 538 8.38 16.57 -19.56
C SER A 538 8.91 17.86 -18.95
N GLU A 539 8.15 18.95 -19.05
CA GLU A 539 8.49 20.25 -18.47
C GLU A 539 8.45 20.19 -16.94
N LEU A 540 7.39 19.59 -16.38
CA LEU A 540 7.20 19.51 -14.93
C LEU A 540 8.27 18.66 -14.24
N GLN A 541 8.61 17.50 -14.80
CA GLN A 541 9.55 16.57 -14.17
C GLN A 541 11.00 16.79 -14.62
N GLY A 542 11.24 17.22 -15.86
CA GLY A 542 12.57 17.49 -16.39
C GLY A 542 13.25 18.67 -15.70
N ILE A 543 12.52 19.79 -15.54
CA ILE A 543 13.04 20.98 -14.83
C ILE A 543 13.29 20.64 -13.36
N SER A 544 12.33 19.99 -12.70
CA SER A 544 12.45 19.65 -11.28
C SER A 544 13.61 18.69 -11.00
N ALA A 545 13.81 17.66 -11.83
CA ALA A 545 14.91 16.72 -11.66
C ALA A 545 16.28 17.38 -11.87
N PHE A 546 16.41 18.22 -12.92
CA PHE A 546 17.64 18.94 -13.23
C PHE A 546 18.00 19.95 -12.15
N GLU A 547 17.08 20.83 -11.76
CA GLU A 547 17.30 21.86 -10.72
C GLU A 547 17.69 21.23 -9.38
N ALA A 548 16.94 20.20 -8.95
CA ALA A 548 17.22 19.51 -7.70
C ALA A 548 18.63 18.87 -7.69
N SER A 549 19.07 18.30 -8.81
CA SER A 549 20.43 17.74 -8.94
C SER A 549 21.51 18.83 -8.92
N GLN A 550 21.32 19.92 -9.66
CA GLN A 550 22.28 21.03 -9.70
C GLN A 550 22.53 21.65 -8.32
N GLU A 551 21.46 21.93 -7.59
CA GLU A 551 21.56 22.49 -6.23
C GLU A 551 22.31 21.57 -5.27
N ARG A 552 22.08 20.26 -5.37
CA ARG A 552 22.73 19.24 -4.54
C ARG A 552 24.20 19.11 -4.84
N ARG A 553 24.56 19.05 -6.13
CA ARG A 553 25.95 18.96 -6.58
C ARG A 553 26.76 20.13 -6.03
N LEU A 554 26.25 21.34 -6.18
CA LEU A 554 26.87 22.55 -5.65
C LEU A 554 27.01 22.53 -4.12
N ALA A 555 26.01 22.01 -3.40
CA ALA A 555 26.08 21.88 -1.95
C ALA A 555 27.16 20.87 -1.50
N LYS A 556 27.27 19.71 -2.17
CA LYS A 556 28.29 18.68 -1.91
C LYS A 556 29.71 19.20 -2.21
N GLU A 557 29.90 19.88 -3.33
CA GLU A 557 31.18 20.54 -3.67
C GLU A 557 31.63 21.56 -2.61
N ARG A 558 30.67 22.18 -1.91
CA ARG A 558 30.90 23.14 -0.84
C ARG A 558 30.88 22.52 0.57
N ASN A 559 30.81 21.18 0.65
CA ASN A 559 30.74 20.42 1.89
C ASN A 559 29.67 20.93 2.88
N MET A 560 28.48 21.25 2.37
CA MET A 560 27.35 21.78 3.13
C MET A 560 26.03 21.17 2.65
N SER A 561 24.96 21.35 3.43
CA SER A 561 23.61 20.99 3.00
C SER A 561 23.06 22.00 1.98
N VAL A 562 22.07 21.57 1.17
CA VAL A 562 21.37 22.47 0.25
C VAL A 562 20.72 23.64 0.99
N GLY A 563 20.21 23.38 2.21
CA GLY A 563 19.63 24.42 3.07
C GLY A 563 20.66 25.47 3.48
N GLU A 564 21.83 25.04 3.96
CA GLU A 564 22.94 25.96 4.30
C GLU A 564 23.43 26.74 3.08
N MET A 565 23.51 26.10 1.92
CA MET A 565 23.89 26.75 0.67
C MET A 565 22.89 27.83 0.26
N LYS A 566 21.59 27.57 0.35
CA LYS A 566 20.53 28.54 0.00
C LYS A 566 20.48 29.71 0.98
N MET A 567 20.57 29.44 2.28
CA MET A 567 20.61 30.47 3.32
C MET A 567 21.79 31.44 3.16
N ARG A 568 22.96 30.94 2.71
CA ARG A 568 24.13 31.79 2.45
C ARG A 568 24.03 32.56 1.13
N ARG A 569 23.22 32.10 0.18
CA ARG A 569 22.97 32.78 -1.10
C ARG A 569 22.07 34.01 -0.94
N GLU A 570 21.21 34.02 0.09
CA GLU A 570 20.33 35.15 0.43
C GLU A 570 21.02 36.22 1.31
N GLN A 571 22.27 35.98 1.73
CA GLN A 571 23.08 36.89 2.55
C GLN A 571 24.16 37.65 1.74
N VAL A 572 24.21 37.45 0.43
CA VAL A 572 25.09 38.13 -0.54
C VAL A 572 24.21 38.87 -1.52
#